data_AF-A0A4D6KVT1-F1
#
_entry.id   AF-A0A4D6KVT1-F1
#
_cell.length_a   1.000
_cell.length_b   1.000
_cell.length_c   1.000
_cell.angle_alpha   90.00
_cell.angle_beta   90.00
_cell.angle_gamma   90.00
#
_symmetry.space_group_name_H-M   'P 1'
#
loop_
_entity.id
_entity.type
_entity.pdbx_description
1 polymer ?
#
loop_
_entity_poly.entity_id
_entity_poly.type
_entity_poly.pdbx_seq_one_letter_code
_entity_poly.pdbx_strand_id
1 'polypeptide(L)' 'MAKSKNHTAHNQSYKAHKNGIKKPKRHRHTSTKGMDPKFLRNQRYARKHNKKSGETASEEE' A
#
# COMPACT_ATOMS: atom_id res chain seq x y z
N MET A 1 48.76 13.03 10.86
CA MET A 1 47.35 12.65 10.62
C MET A 1 47.32 11.65 9.47
N ALA A 2 47.04 10.37 9.72
CA ALA A 2 46.96 9.39 8.64
C ALA A 2 45.57 9.45 7.98
N LYS A 3 45.51 9.49 6.64
CA LYS A 3 44.25 9.49 5.91
C LYS A 3 43.61 8.10 5.95
N SER A 4 42.31 8.02 6.23
CA SER A 4 41.51 6.80 6.15
C SER A 4 40.76 6.69 4.81
N LYS A 5 40.11 5.55 4.58
CA LYS A 5 39.23 5.35 3.41
C LYS A 5 38.00 6.26 3.49
N ASN A 6 37.70 6.97 2.40
CA ASN A 6 36.62 7.97 2.38
C ASN A 6 35.22 7.35 2.13
N HIS A 7 35.12 6.21 1.44
CA HIS A 7 33.84 5.55 1.16
C HIS A 7 34.03 4.05 0.84
N THR A 8 33.04 3.20 1.18
CA THR A 8 32.97 1.81 0.70
C THR A 8 31.55 1.27 0.64
N ALA A 9 31.21 0.60 -0.47
CA ALA A 9 30.00 -0.21 -0.59
C ALA A 9 30.20 -1.66 -0.11
N HIS A 10 31.37 -1.99 0.45
CA HIS A 10 31.67 -3.33 0.91
C HIS A 10 30.73 -3.72 2.06
N ASN A 11 30.30 -4.99 2.09
CA ASN A 11 29.38 -5.57 3.07
C ASN A 11 27.93 -5.02 3.04
N GLN A 12 27.60 -4.05 2.16
CA GLN A 12 26.24 -3.53 2.06
C GLN A 12 25.26 -4.60 1.55
N SER A 13 25.63 -5.29 0.46
CA SER A 13 24.81 -6.38 -0.10
C SER A 13 24.62 -7.51 0.90
N TYR A 14 25.68 -7.94 1.59
CA TYR A 14 25.59 -9.00 2.60
C TYR A 14 24.62 -8.63 3.74
N LYS A 15 24.68 -7.39 4.25
CA LYS A 15 23.74 -6.90 5.27
C LYS A 15 22.29 -6.83 4.75
N ALA A 16 22.10 -6.34 3.53
CA ALA A 16 20.76 -6.25 2.92
C ALA A 16 20.12 -7.62 2.72
N HIS A 17 20.93 -8.64 2.42
CA HIS A 17 20.46 -10.01 2.18
C HIS A 17 20.39 -10.88 3.43
N LYS A 18 21.01 -10.50 4.56
CA LYS A 18 20.96 -11.27 5.82
C LYS A 18 19.52 -11.61 6.27
N ASN A 19 18.62 -10.64 6.18
CA ASN A 19 17.18 -10.82 6.49
C ASN A 19 16.30 -10.80 5.22
N GLY A 20 16.93 -10.67 4.06
CA GLY A 20 16.31 -10.51 2.76
C GLY A 20 15.66 -9.13 2.54
N ILE A 21 15.62 -8.72 1.27
CA ILE A 21 14.91 -7.51 0.83
C ILE A 21 13.41 -7.83 0.80
N LYS A 22 12.65 -7.26 1.75
CA LYS A 22 11.21 -7.49 1.84
C LYS A 22 10.46 -6.72 0.75
N LYS A 23 9.56 -7.41 0.04
CA LYS A 23 8.64 -6.78 -0.91
C LYS A 23 7.50 -6.06 -0.14
N PRO A 24 6.86 -5.04 -0.74
CA PRO A 24 5.65 -4.45 -0.18
C PRO A 24 4.58 -5.52 0.11
N LYS A 25 3.92 -5.42 1.25
CA LYS A 25 2.87 -6.37 1.64
C LYS A 25 1.66 -6.21 0.72
N ARG A 26 1.13 -7.32 0.22
CA ARG A 26 -0.12 -7.35 -0.55
C ARG A 26 -1.29 -7.42 0.43
N HIS A 27 -2.09 -6.37 0.50
CA HIS A 27 -3.34 -6.33 1.27
C HIS A 27 -4.53 -6.48 0.33
N ARG A 28 -5.67 -6.97 0.83
CA ARG A 28 -6.92 -7.07 0.05
C ARG A 28 -7.38 -5.71 -0.48
N HIS A 29 -7.15 -4.65 0.28
CA HIS A 29 -7.40 -3.27 -0.12
C HIS A 29 -6.09 -2.48 0.01
N THR A 30 -5.55 -2.03 -1.12
CA THR A 30 -4.38 -1.15 -1.17
C THR A 30 -4.80 0.31 -0.96
N SER A 31 -3.82 1.18 -0.69
CA SER A 31 -4.09 2.61 -0.55
C SER A 31 -4.58 3.21 -1.87
N THR A 32 -5.63 4.03 -1.81
CA THR A 32 -6.14 4.83 -2.93
C THR A 32 -5.56 6.25 -2.97
N LYS A 33 -4.51 6.53 -2.18
CA LYS A 33 -3.85 7.83 -2.15
C LYS A 33 -3.23 8.13 -3.52
N GLY A 34 -3.55 9.29 -4.09
CA GLY A 34 -3.09 9.71 -5.42
C GLY A 34 -3.98 9.26 -6.58
N MET A 35 -5.10 8.59 -6.32
CA MET A 35 -6.10 8.28 -7.35
C MET A 35 -6.94 9.53 -7.71
N ASP A 36 -7.53 9.53 -8.91
CA ASP A 36 -8.38 10.61 -9.39
C ASP A 36 -9.46 11.03 -8.36
N PRO A 37 -9.46 12.30 -7.93
CA PRO A 37 -10.47 12.84 -7.02
C PRO A 37 -11.91 12.67 -7.51
N LYS A 38 -12.17 12.72 -8.82
CA LYS A 38 -13.53 12.57 -9.38
C LYS A 38 -14.03 11.15 -9.18
N PHE A 39 -13.20 10.15 -9.50
CA PHE A 39 -13.52 8.75 -9.25
C PHE A 39 -13.68 8.44 -7.75
N LEU A 40 -12.81 8.97 -6.88
CA LEU A 40 -12.94 8.83 -5.42
C LEU A 40 -14.25 9.40 -4.88
N ARG A 41 -14.64 10.58 -5.37
CA ARG A 41 -15.91 11.23 -4.98
C ARG A 41 -17.11 10.39 -5.40
N ASN A 42 -17.11 9.85 -6.63
CA ASN A 42 -18.16 8.95 -7.10
C ASN A 42 -18.23 7.66 -6.26
N GLN A 43 -17.08 7.02 -6.01
CA GLN A 43 -17.00 5.81 -5.20
C GLN A 43 -17.56 6.02 -3.79
N ARG A 44 -17.34 7.20 -3.18
CA ARG A 44 -17.93 7.56 -1.88
C ARG A 44 -19.45 7.59 -1.93
N TYR A 45 -20.04 8.23 -2.95
CA TYR A 45 -21.50 8.29 -3.08
C TYR A 45 -22.11 6.93 -3.41
N ALA A 46 -21.53 6.17 -4.34
CA ALA A 46 -21.98 4.82 -4.67
C ALA A 46 -22.01 3.91 -3.43
N ARG A 47 -20.91 3.87 -2.65
CA ARG A 47 -20.85 3.08 -1.41
C ARG A 47 -21.86 3.52 -0.36
N LYS A 48 -22.28 4.80 -0.34
CA LYS A 48 -23.29 5.30 0.59
C LYS A 48 -24.66 4.67 0.31
N HIS A 49 -25.03 4.55 -0.97
CA HIS A 49 -26.35 4.05 -1.36
C HIS A 49 -26.38 2.52 -1.54
N ASN A 50 -25.25 1.89 -1.89
CA ASN A 50 -25.15 0.44 -2.00
C ASN A 50 -25.33 -0.30 -0.66
N LYS A 51 -25.07 0.36 0.48
CA LYS A 51 -25.33 -0.23 1.81
C LYS A 51 -26.81 -0.42 2.05
N LYS A 52 -27.61 0.62 1.74
CA LYS A 52 -29.06 0.60 1.92
C LYS A 52 -29.73 -0.43 0.99
N SER A 53 -29.25 -0.56 -0.26
CA SER A 53 -29.76 -1.58 -1.18
C SER A 53 -29.29 -3.00 -0.81
N GLY A 54 -28.15 -3.13 -0.14
CA GLY A 54 -27.65 -4.42 0.33
C GLY A 54 -28.45 -4.96 1.51
N GLU A 55 -28.86 -4.08 2.43
CA GLU A 55 -29.74 -4.43 3.56
C GLU A 55 -31.12 -4.88 3.08
N THR A 56 -31.73 -4.15 2.13
CA THR A 56 -33.01 -4.57 1.53
C THR A 56 -32.89 -5.88 0.76
N ALA A 57 -31.79 -6.10 0.03
CA ALA A 57 -31.58 -7.34 -0.71
C ALA A 57 -31.35 -8.56 0.20
N SER A 58 -30.84 -8.36 1.42
CA SER A 58 -30.69 -9.44 2.41
C SER A 58 -31.95 -9.70 3.25
N GLU A 59 -32.91 -8.77 3.26
CA GLU A 59 -34.23 -8.94 3.90
C GLU A 59 -35.25 -9.58 2.96
N GLU A 60 -35.04 -9.46 1.64
CA GLU A 60 -35.86 -10.09 0.58
C GLU A 60 -35.41 -11.53 0.22
N GLU A 61 -34.29 -12.01 0.79
CA GLU A 61 -33.82 -13.40 0.75
C GLU A 61 -34.23 -14.16 2.03
#